data_AF-A0A920UFZ1-F1
#
_entry.id   AF-A0A920UFZ1-F1
#
_cell.length_a   1.000
_cell.length_b   1.000
_cell.length_c   1.000
_cell.angle_alpha   90.00
_cell.angle_beta   90.00
_cell.angle_gamma   90.00
#
_symmetry.space_group_name_H-M   'P 1'
#
loop_
_entity.id
_entity.type
_entity.pdbx_description
1 polymer ?
#
loop_
_entity_poly.entity_id
_entity_poly.type
_entity_poly.pdbx_seq_one_letter_code
_entity_poly.pdbx_strand_id
1 'polypeptide(L)'
;MNSVPEEKNNEASLISPDYVRISMAAAIELGLKPGRISGCSCDCINLLQNYPQGCYANCTYCGLARERPGAAEDNSFIRVDWPLFPTDLVAAKIGELEKRKR
;
A
#
# COMPACT_ATOMS: atom_id res chain seq x y z
N MET A 1 13.16 -25.65 -2.30
CA MET A 1 12.93 -24.55 -3.25
C MET A 1 11.51 -24.07 -3.06
N ASN A 2 11.32 -22.92 -2.40
CA ASN A 2 9.99 -22.40 -2.07
C ASN A 2 9.35 -21.81 -3.32
N SER A 3 8.27 -22.45 -3.76
CA SER A 3 7.34 -21.99 -4.77
C SER A 3 6.63 -20.73 -4.29
N VAL A 4 7.04 -19.57 -4.81
CA VAL A 4 6.26 -18.33 -4.78
C VAL A 4 5.89 -17.96 -6.22
N PRO A 5 4.81 -18.51 -6.81
CA PRO A 5 4.27 -17.88 -8.02
C PRO A 5 2.75 -17.66 -8.05
N GLU A 6 1.94 -18.14 -7.10
CA GLU A 6 0.47 -18.09 -7.24
C GLU A 6 -0.21 -16.83 -6.68
N GLU A 7 0.31 -16.19 -5.63
CA GLU A 7 -0.33 -14.99 -5.05
C GLU A 7 -0.28 -13.77 -5.99
N LYS A 8 0.76 -13.66 -6.83
CA LYS A 8 1.03 -12.47 -7.65
C LYS A 8 0.00 -12.21 -8.75
N ASN A 9 -0.59 -13.26 -9.32
CA ASN A 9 -1.60 -13.10 -10.38
C ASN A 9 -2.96 -12.62 -9.84
N ASN A 10 -3.20 -12.73 -8.53
CA ASN A 10 -4.48 -12.36 -7.94
C ASN A 10 -4.58 -10.85 -7.66
N GLU A 11 -3.48 -10.19 -7.26
CA GLU A 11 -3.47 -8.78 -6.87
C GLU A 11 -3.85 -7.82 -8.02
N ALA A 12 -3.65 -8.20 -9.27
CA ALA A 12 -4.09 -7.40 -10.42
C ALA A 12 -5.62 -7.29 -10.53
N SER A 13 -6.36 -8.27 -10.00
CA SER A 13 -7.83 -8.23 -9.98
C SER A 13 -8.39 -7.43 -8.80
N LEU A 14 -7.55 -7.20 -7.78
CA LEU A 14 -7.90 -6.48 -6.54
C LEU A 14 -7.69 -4.98 -6.72
N ILE A 15 -8.59 -4.34 -7.45
CA ILE A 15 -8.45 -2.94 -7.83
C ILE A 15 -9.04 -1.96 -6.81
N SER A 16 -8.60 -0.71 -6.86
CA SER A 16 -9.26 0.38 -6.15
C SER A 16 -10.64 0.71 -6.77
N PRO A 17 -11.64 1.15 -5.97
CA PRO A 17 -11.55 1.56 -4.57
C PRO A 17 -11.69 0.42 -3.54
N ASP A 18 -12.01 -0.80 -3.95
CA ASP A 18 -12.26 -1.92 -3.02
C ASP A 18 -11.00 -2.35 -2.27
N TYR A 19 -9.84 -2.18 -2.90
CA TYR A 19 -8.54 -2.44 -2.32
C TYR A 19 -7.62 -1.21 -2.44
N VAL A 20 -6.82 -0.99 -1.40
CA VAL A 20 -5.79 0.05 -1.35
C VAL A 20 -4.49 -0.53 -0.82
N ARG A 21 -3.37 0.00 -1.34
CA ARG A 21 -2.08 -0.25 -0.72
C ARG A 21 -1.80 0.80 0.34
N ILE A 22 -1.19 0.38 1.44
CA ILE A 22 -0.81 1.29 2.53
C ILE A 22 0.69 1.21 2.77
N SER A 23 1.29 2.27 3.30
CA SER A 23 2.72 2.24 3.67
C SER A 23 2.98 1.17 4.74
N MET A 24 4.13 0.49 4.70
CA MET A 24 4.48 -0.54 5.70
C MET A 24 4.38 -0.03 7.15
N ALA A 25 4.78 1.21 7.41
CA ALA A 25 4.63 1.82 8.74
C ALA A 25 3.16 1.89 9.20
N ALA A 26 2.24 2.27 8.30
CA ALA A 26 0.81 2.26 8.60
C ALA A 26 0.28 0.84 8.83
N ALA A 27 0.73 -0.14 8.04
CA ALA A 27 0.33 -1.54 8.23
C ALA A 27 0.75 -2.08 9.61
N ILE A 28 1.94 -1.69 10.10
CA ILE A 28 2.42 -2.05 11.43
C ILE A 28 1.59 -1.36 12.51
N GLU A 29 1.37 -0.05 12.39
CA GLU A 29 0.61 0.74 13.38
C GLU A 29 -0.85 0.26 13.52
N LEU A 30 -1.47 -0.12 12.39
CA LEU A 30 -2.82 -0.68 12.33
C LEU A 30 -2.90 -2.17 12.74
N GLY A 31 -1.76 -2.81 13.03
CA GLY A 31 -1.69 -4.22 13.41
C GLY A 31 -2.00 -5.21 12.27
N LEU A 32 -1.91 -4.77 11.02
CA LEU A 32 -2.12 -5.58 9.81
C LEU A 32 -0.84 -6.32 9.36
N LYS A 33 0.33 -5.82 9.75
CA LYS A 33 1.62 -6.48 9.57
C LYS A 33 2.39 -6.51 10.89
N PRO A 34 3.16 -7.58 11.15
CA PRO A 34 4.03 -7.62 12.32
C PRO A 34 5.15 -6.59 12.19
N GLY A 35 5.50 -5.95 13.29
CA GLY A 35 6.62 -5.00 13.33
C GLY A 35 6.58 -4.14 14.58
N ARG A 36 7.66 -3.37 14.80
CA ARG A 36 7.76 -2.39 15.88
C ARG A 36 8.35 -1.10 15.34
N ILE A 37 7.67 0.02 15.57
CA ILE A 37 8.20 1.36 15.35
C ILE A 37 8.89 1.81 16.65
N SER A 38 10.13 2.28 16.54
CA SER A 38 10.96 2.66 17.69
C SER A 38 11.18 4.16 17.72
N GLY A 39 10.81 4.80 18.83
CA GLY A 39 11.06 6.22 19.06
C GLY A 39 10.12 7.19 18.35
N CYS A 40 9.07 6.70 17.67
CA CYS A 40 8.02 7.53 17.06
C CYS A 40 6.71 6.74 16.85
N SER A 41 5.65 7.45 16.46
CA SER A 41 4.34 6.92 16.03
C SER A 41 4.07 7.21 14.56
N CYS A 42 3.20 6.41 13.94
CA CYS A 42 2.67 6.69 12.60
C CYS A 42 1.26 7.29 12.72
N ASP A 43 1.17 8.63 12.70
CA ASP A 43 -0.12 9.35 12.78
C ASP A 43 -0.68 9.75 11.40
N CYS A 44 0.08 9.47 10.33
CA CYS A 44 -0.32 9.72 8.95
C CYS A 44 -0.26 8.43 8.14
N ILE A 45 -1.39 8.08 7.51
CA ILE A 45 -1.51 6.89 6.68
C ILE A 45 -1.45 7.33 5.22
N ASN A 46 -0.47 6.78 4.50
CA ASN A 46 -0.34 6.99 3.07
C ASN A 46 -1.07 5.87 2.33
N LEU A 47 -1.86 6.22 1.33
CA LEU A 47 -2.60 5.28 0.49
C LEU A 47 -2.09 5.36 -0.95
N LEU A 48 -1.96 4.21 -1.61
CA LEU A 48 -1.78 4.13 -3.05
C LEU A 48 -2.94 3.34 -3.66
N GLN A 49 -3.41 3.81 -4.80
CA GLN A 49 -4.37 3.08 -5.61
C GLN A 49 -3.69 1.88 -6.27
N ASN A 50 -4.42 0.77 -6.38
CA ASN A 50 -3.95 -0.44 -7.03
C ASN A 50 -4.71 -0.62 -8.34
N TYR A 51 -4.03 -0.38 -9.46
CA TYR A 51 -4.54 -0.62 -10.80
C TYR A 51 -3.50 -1.38 -11.62
N PRO A 52 -3.90 -2.37 -12.45
CA PRO A 52 -2.98 -3.15 -13.27
C PRO A 52 -2.08 -2.31 -14.17
N GLN A 53 -2.62 -1.20 -14.65
CA GLN A 53 -1.95 -0.29 -15.55
C GLN A 53 -0.90 0.61 -14.86
N GLY A 54 -0.82 0.56 -13.52
CA GLY A 54 0.10 1.37 -12.74
C GLY A 54 -0.33 2.83 -12.62
N CYS A 55 0.64 3.69 -12.27
CA CYS A 55 0.38 5.09 -11.97
C CYS A 55 0.40 5.95 -13.24
N TYR A 56 -0.74 6.58 -13.56
CA TYR A 56 -0.89 7.58 -14.63
C TYR A 56 -0.81 9.04 -14.14
N ALA A 57 -0.46 9.24 -12.87
CA ALA A 57 -0.41 10.59 -12.32
C ALA A 57 0.75 11.40 -12.92
N ASN A 58 0.56 12.71 -13.01
CA ASN A 58 1.57 13.67 -13.48
C ASN A 58 2.10 14.51 -12.29
N CYS A 59 2.55 13.84 -11.23
CA CYS A 59 3.03 14.52 -10.03
C CYS A 59 4.32 15.30 -10.33
N THR A 60 4.37 16.58 -9.98
CA THR A 60 5.51 17.48 -10.22
C THR A 60 6.82 17.03 -9.55
N TYR A 61 6.72 16.21 -8.50
CA TYR A 61 7.85 15.67 -7.76
C TYR A 61 8.22 14.23 -8.18
N CYS A 62 7.45 13.59 -9.05
CA CYS A 62 7.69 12.20 -9.43
C CYS A 62 8.56 12.13 -10.68
N GLY A 63 9.73 11.48 -10.57
CA GLY A 63 10.62 11.26 -11.71
C GLY A 63 10.10 10.32 -12.80
N LEU A 64 8.91 9.71 -12.62
CA LEU A 64 8.22 8.83 -13.58
C LEU A 64 6.86 9.39 -14.01
N ALA A 65 6.70 10.71 -14.01
CA ALA A 65 5.46 11.34 -14.40
C ALA A 65 5.15 11.09 -15.89
N ARG A 66 3.85 11.04 -16.22
CA ARG A 66 3.25 10.97 -17.58
C ARG A 66 3.24 9.61 -18.26
N GLU A 67 4.31 8.81 -18.21
CA GLU A 67 4.31 7.49 -18.87
C GLU A 67 5.24 6.50 -18.18
N ARG A 68 4.69 5.32 -17.84
CA ARG A 68 5.43 4.17 -17.30
C ARG A 68 5.17 2.95 -18.20
N PRO A 69 6.09 2.60 -19.10
CA PRO A 69 5.94 1.39 -19.90
C PRO A 69 6.22 0.14 -19.05
N GLY A 70 5.28 -0.82 -18.99
CA GLY A 70 5.45 -2.10 -18.31
C GLY A 70 4.56 -2.28 -17.07
N ALA A 71 4.81 -3.32 -16.27
CA ALA A 71 4.02 -3.63 -15.09
C ALA A 71 4.21 -2.57 -13.98
N ALA A 72 3.18 -2.39 -13.15
CA ALA A 72 3.21 -1.41 -12.06
C ALA A 72 4.34 -1.68 -11.04
N GLU A 73 4.64 -2.96 -10.78
CA GLU A 73 5.68 -3.40 -9.85
C GLU A 73 7.10 -3.10 -10.34
N ASP A 74 7.35 -3.24 -11.65
CA ASP A 74 8.65 -2.99 -12.25
C ASP A 74 8.96 -1.49 -12.40
N ASN A 75 7.94 -0.64 -12.28
CA ASN A 75 8.01 0.79 -12.53
C ASN A 75 7.75 1.63 -11.28
N SER A 76 8.23 1.20 -10.11
CA SER A 76 8.15 1.96 -8.86
C SER A 76 9.54 2.31 -8.32
N PHE A 77 9.76 3.60 -7.99
CA PHE A 77 10.95 4.02 -7.23
C PHE A 77 10.82 3.77 -5.73
N ILE A 78 9.65 3.31 -5.27
CA ILE A 78 9.41 3.13 -3.85
C ILE A 78 10.04 1.81 -3.42
N ARG A 79 11.11 1.88 -2.63
CA ARG A 79 11.90 0.72 -2.17
C ARG A 79 11.41 0.12 -0.86
N VAL A 80 10.26 0.58 -0.36
CA VAL A 80 9.62 0.04 0.83
C VAL A 80 8.34 -0.65 0.41
N ASP A 81 7.95 -1.68 1.14
CA ASP A 81 6.76 -2.47 0.82
C ASP A 81 5.46 -1.66 0.99
N TRP A 82 4.52 -1.92 0.07
CA TRP A 82 3.16 -1.36 0.06
C TRP A 82 2.14 -2.50 0.01
N PRO A 83 1.89 -3.17 1.16
CA PRO A 83 0.93 -4.27 1.23
C PRO A 83 -0.48 -3.82 0.83
N LEU A 84 -1.21 -4.71 0.15
CA LEU A 84 -2.56 -4.51 -0.36
C LEU A 84 -3.60 -5.07 0.63
N PHE A 85 -4.64 -4.28 0.92
CA PHE A 85 -5.73 -4.69 1.82
C PHE A 85 -7.09 -4.18 1.30
N PRO A 86 -8.20 -4.82 1.70
CA PRO A 86 -9.53 -4.25 1.50
C PRO A 86 -9.64 -2.87 2.16
N THR A 87 -10.20 -1.90 1.45
CA THR A 87 -10.33 -0.52 1.94
C THR A 87 -11.15 -0.44 3.22
N ASP A 88 -12.23 -1.21 3.32
CA ASP A 88 -13.07 -1.27 4.51
C ASP A 88 -12.31 -1.79 5.74
N LEU A 89 -11.41 -2.76 5.54
CA LEU A 89 -10.55 -3.27 6.62
C LEU A 89 -9.61 -2.17 7.12
N VAL A 90 -8.99 -1.43 6.20
CA VAL A 90 -8.10 -0.31 6.56
C VAL A 90 -8.88 0.76 7.32
N ALA A 91 -10.06 1.16 6.84
CA ALA A 91 -10.91 2.14 7.51
C ALA A 91 -11.34 1.69 8.91
N ALA A 92 -11.72 0.42 9.07
CA ALA A 92 -12.07 -0.14 10.38
C ALA A 92 -10.89 -0.07 11.36
N LYS A 93 -9.68 -0.45 10.92
CA LYS A 93 -8.47 -0.39 11.76
C LYS A 93 -8.09 1.03 12.15
N ILE A 94 -8.30 2.00 11.25
CA ILE A 94 -8.12 3.42 11.58
C ILE A 94 -9.07 3.82 12.72
N GLY A 95 -10.36 3.49 12.60
CA GLY A 95 -11.34 3.78 13.65
C GLY A 95 -11.05 3.09 14.99
N GLU A 96 -10.51 1.87 14.98
CA GLU A 96 -10.04 1.18 16.19
C GLU A 96 -8.85 1.90 16.84
N LEU A 97 -7.86 2.31 16.03
CA LEU A 97 -6.67 3.04 16.48
C LEU A 97 -7.04 4.39 17.11
N GLU A 98 -7.92 5.15 16.46
CA GLU A 98 -8.39 6.44 16.95
C GLU A 98 -9.09 6.31 18.32
N LYS A 99 -9.89 5.27 18.53
CA LYS A 99 -10.55 5.00 19.82
C LYS A 99 -9.54 4.68 20.93
N ARG A 100 -8.43 4.00 20.61
CA ARG A 100 -7.36 3.67 21.57
C ARG A 100 -6.52 4.89 21.97
N LYS A 101 -6.41 5.88 21.09
CA LYS A 101 -5.62 7.11 21.31
C LYS A 101 -6.41 8.21 22.03
N ARG A 102 -7.72 8.08 22.15
CA ARG A 102 -8.59 8.96 22.96
C ARG A 102 -8.67 8.48 24.40
#